data_AF-A0A7S2EID7-F1
#
_entry.id   AF-A0A7S2EID7-F1
#
_cell.length_a   1.000
_cell.length_b   1.000
_cell.length_c   1.000
_cell.angle_alpha   90.00
_cell.angle_beta   90.00
_cell.angle_gamma   90.00
#
_symmetry.space_group_name_H-M   'P 1'
#
loop_
_entity.id
_entity.type
_entity.pdbx_description
1 polymer ?
#
loop_
_entity_poly.entity_id
_entity_poly.type
_entity_poly.pdbx_seq_one_letter_code
_entity_poly.pdbx_strand_id
1 'polypeptide(L)'
;SAKVWASVHPPSEATVEWRENGRKWHGGQAWVTKEDGLGVLDPLTNAVSILTELLGPNIGVEESTLRVPKNWGSPVAGWAILLCKGKVDCRVSMLFDWTAVSEEEIWTIKFRDKEGGTMELRDGGAQMYVNGRQVTEKTTEEDILRPEYEGLYDQLVDLLRRRESYVSMAPLQIINTIMENSKVQNTDDYPLFG
;
A
#
# COMPACT_ATOMS: atom_id res chain seq x y z
N SER A 1 6.73 11.32 13.84
CA SER A 1 6.27 10.80 12.54
C SER A 1 6.61 9.33 12.41
N ALA A 2 6.01 8.62 11.46
CA ALA A 2 6.30 7.21 11.20
C ALA A 2 7.78 6.96 10.88
N LYS A 3 8.41 7.82 10.07
CA LYS A 3 9.85 7.74 9.75
C LYS A 3 10.73 7.81 11.00
N VAL A 4 10.40 8.72 11.93
CA VAL A 4 11.12 8.83 13.22
C VAL A 4 10.95 7.55 14.03
N TRP A 5 9.73 7.03 14.14
CA TRP A 5 9.48 5.80 14.88
C TRP A 5 10.28 4.62 14.30
N ALA A 6 10.21 4.38 12.98
CA ALA A 6 10.93 3.32 12.30
C ALA A 6 12.47 3.47 12.38
N SER A 7 12.97 4.70 12.51
CA SER A 7 14.40 4.95 12.69
C SER A 7 14.93 4.54 14.07
N VAL A 8 14.09 4.69 15.11
CA VAL A 8 14.39 4.37 16.52
C VAL A 8 14.05 2.92 16.84
N HIS A 9 12.97 2.41 16.23
CA HIS A 9 12.44 1.06 16.39
C HIS A 9 12.39 0.37 15.01
N PRO A 10 13.52 -0.13 14.50
CA PRO A 10 13.55 -0.77 13.19
C PRO A 10 12.58 -1.96 13.14
N PRO A 11 11.59 -1.96 12.24
CA PRO A 11 10.61 -3.05 12.15
C PRO A 11 11.29 -4.37 11.78
N SER A 12 10.89 -5.46 12.44
CA SER A 12 11.20 -6.83 12.03
C SER A 12 10.03 -7.52 11.33
N GLU A 13 8.82 -6.99 11.51
CA GLU A 13 7.60 -7.50 10.87
C GLU A 13 6.69 -6.36 10.44
N ALA A 14 5.99 -6.55 9.34
CA ALA A 14 4.86 -5.70 8.97
C ALA A 14 3.69 -6.51 8.40
N THR A 15 2.48 -6.00 8.60
CA THR A 15 1.25 -6.54 8.02
C THR A 15 0.49 -5.42 7.31
N VAL A 16 0.18 -5.61 6.03
CA VAL A 16 -0.68 -4.74 5.24
C VAL A 16 -2.03 -5.41 5.07
N GLU A 17 -3.07 -4.65 5.36
CA GLU A 17 -4.45 -5.00 5.06
C GLU A 17 -5.04 -3.83 4.28
N TRP A 18 -5.32 -4.08 2.99
CA TRP A 18 -5.74 -3.06 2.03
C TRP A 18 -7.00 -3.52 1.30
N ARG A 19 -8.14 -3.38 1.95
CA ARG A 19 -9.43 -3.88 1.50
C ARG A 19 -10.38 -2.73 1.30
N GLU A 20 -11.01 -2.63 0.14
CA GLU A 20 -11.96 -1.57 -0.16
C GLU A 20 -13.01 -2.07 -1.15
N ASN A 21 -14.11 -1.34 -1.30
CA ASN A 21 -15.12 -1.69 -2.29
C ASN A 21 -14.72 -1.11 -3.66
N GLY A 22 -14.22 -1.97 -4.55
CA GLY A 22 -13.80 -1.56 -5.90
C GLY A 22 -14.90 -0.86 -6.70
N ARG A 23 -16.19 -1.22 -6.50
CA ARG A 23 -17.30 -0.55 -7.19
C ARG A 23 -17.53 0.87 -6.68
N LYS A 24 -17.42 1.07 -5.37
CA LYS A 24 -17.60 2.38 -4.72
C LYS A 24 -16.55 3.37 -5.22
N TRP A 25 -15.28 2.96 -5.27
CA TRP A 25 -14.16 3.84 -5.57
C TRP A 25 -13.78 3.88 -7.06
N HIS A 26 -13.98 2.78 -7.79
CA HIS A 26 -13.50 2.61 -9.17
C HIS A 26 -14.59 2.18 -10.17
N GLY A 27 -15.88 2.18 -9.78
CA GLY A 27 -16.99 1.74 -10.64
C GLY A 27 -17.18 2.54 -11.95
N GLY A 28 -16.51 3.68 -12.13
CA GLY A 28 -16.49 4.45 -13.38
C GLY A 28 -15.21 4.30 -14.22
N GLN A 29 -14.27 3.47 -13.80
CA GLN A 29 -12.90 3.45 -14.33
C GLN A 29 -12.62 2.19 -15.16
N ALA A 30 -13.02 2.19 -16.44
CA ALA A 30 -12.87 1.02 -17.32
C ALA A 30 -11.42 0.53 -17.54
N TRP A 31 -10.42 1.37 -17.25
CA TRP A 31 -9.03 1.03 -17.47
C TRP A 31 -8.52 0.01 -16.44
N VAL A 32 -9.06 0.00 -15.21
CA VAL A 32 -8.52 -0.84 -14.12
C VAL A 32 -8.70 -2.34 -14.37
N THR A 33 -9.66 -2.72 -15.22
CA THR A 33 -9.99 -4.12 -15.53
C THR A 33 -9.25 -4.67 -16.74
N LYS A 34 -8.42 -3.87 -17.43
CA LYS A 34 -7.64 -4.29 -18.60
C LYS A 34 -6.40 -5.08 -18.18
N GLU A 35 -5.77 -5.80 -19.12
CA GLU A 35 -4.55 -6.58 -18.85
C GLU A 35 -3.40 -5.74 -18.25
N ASP A 36 -3.29 -4.47 -18.65
CA ASP A 36 -2.33 -3.49 -18.15
C ASP A 36 -2.90 -2.59 -17.04
N GLY A 37 -4.13 -2.85 -16.59
CA GLY A 37 -4.91 -1.97 -15.72
C GLY A 37 -4.57 -2.04 -14.23
N LEU A 38 -3.61 -2.87 -13.81
CA LEU A 38 -3.21 -3.15 -12.42
C LEU A 38 -4.30 -3.76 -11.52
N GLY A 39 -5.58 -3.42 -11.73
CA GLY A 39 -6.68 -3.84 -10.86
C GLY A 39 -6.45 -3.37 -9.42
N VAL A 40 -6.69 -4.26 -8.47
CA VAL A 40 -6.49 -4.01 -7.02
C VAL A 40 -5.06 -3.58 -6.66
N LEU A 41 -4.09 -3.78 -7.56
CA LEU A 41 -2.70 -3.36 -7.33
C LEU A 41 -2.50 -1.84 -7.48
N ASP A 42 -3.43 -1.13 -8.13
CA ASP A 42 -3.41 0.34 -8.22
C ASP A 42 -3.43 0.99 -6.82
N PRO A 43 -4.48 0.79 -5.99
CA PRO A 43 -4.49 1.34 -4.63
C PRO A 43 -3.44 0.68 -3.72
N LEU A 44 -3.06 -0.57 -3.98
CA LEU A 44 -1.99 -1.23 -3.21
C LEU A 44 -0.64 -0.51 -3.35
N THR A 45 -0.39 0.15 -4.48
CA THR A 45 0.84 0.91 -4.71
C THR A 45 1.05 1.99 -3.63
N ASN A 46 -0.03 2.54 -3.07
CA ASN A 46 0.03 3.49 -1.95
C ASN A 46 0.56 2.83 -0.67
N ALA A 47 0.13 1.59 -0.37
CA ALA A 47 0.67 0.85 0.77
C ALA A 47 2.16 0.53 0.56
N VAL A 48 2.53 0.13 -0.66
CA VAL A 48 3.91 -0.21 -1.02
C VAL A 48 4.81 1.03 -0.97
N SER A 49 4.34 2.21 -1.39
CA SER A 49 5.14 3.45 -1.27
C SER A 49 5.48 3.74 0.19
N ILE A 50 4.52 3.60 1.12
CA ILE A 50 4.75 3.74 2.56
C ILE A 50 5.76 2.70 3.07
N LEU A 51 5.63 1.44 2.66
CA LEU A 51 6.59 0.39 3.03
C LEU A 51 8.01 0.73 2.57
N THR A 52 8.19 1.11 1.30
CA THR A 52 9.52 1.44 0.76
C THR A 52 10.15 2.66 1.43
N GLU A 53 9.33 3.62 1.85
CA GLU A 53 9.81 4.79 2.57
C GLU A 53 10.25 4.45 4.01
N LEU A 54 9.57 3.52 4.68
CA LEU A 54 9.85 3.18 6.08
C LEU A 54 10.86 2.04 6.26
N LEU A 55 10.88 1.06 5.36
CA LEU A 55 11.74 -0.13 5.42
C LEU A 55 12.96 -0.02 4.50
N GLY A 56 12.94 0.94 3.58
CA GLY A 56 13.97 1.14 2.56
C GLY A 56 13.65 0.40 1.25
N PRO A 57 14.48 0.59 0.21
CA PRO A 57 14.17 0.14 -1.15
C PRO A 57 14.44 -1.36 -1.40
N ASN A 58 15.19 -2.04 -0.53
CA ASN A 58 15.61 -3.42 -0.74
C ASN A 58 14.53 -4.40 -0.26
N ILE A 59 13.40 -4.43 -0.97
CA ILE A 59 12.26 -5.31 -0.69
C ILE A 59 12.08 -6.26 -1.87
N GLY A 60 12.16 -7.57 -1.60
CA GLY A 60 11.90 -8.62 -2.58
C GLY A 60 10.56 -9.30 -2.34
N VAL A 61 9.89 -9.73 -3.41
CA VAL A 61 8.69 -10.58 -3.32
C VAL A 61 9.14 -12.03 -3.12
N GLU A 62 8.73 -12.65 -2.02
CA GLU A 62 9.01 -14.07 -1.73
C GLU A 62 7.93 -14.97 -2.32
N GLU A 63 6.67 -14.63 -2.10
CA GLU A 63 5.52 -15.38 -2.63
C GLU A 63 4.36 -14.41 -2.89
N SER A 64 3.55 -14.70 -3.91
CA SER A 64 2.33 -13.94 -4.17
C SER A 64 1.29 -14.77 -4.92
N THR A 65 0.02 -14.43 -4.70
CA THR A 65 -1.13 -15.00 -5.41
C THR A 65 -2.10 -13.89 -5.79
N LEU A 66 -2.58 -13.92 -7.03
CA LEU A 66 -3.56 -13.00 -7.57
C LEU A 66 -4.85 -13.73 -7.90
N ARG A 67 -5.98 -13.12 -7.56
CA ARG A 67 -7.33 -13.55 -7.93
C ARG A 67 -7.83 -12.68 -9.08
N VAL A 68 -8.10 -13.31 -10.22
CA VAL A 68 -8.49 -12.61 -11.46
C VAL A 68 -9.91 -13.04 -11.85
N PRO A 69 -10.88 -12.11 -11.93
CA PRO A 69 -12.21 -12.41 -12.46
C PRO A 69 -12.16 -12.88 -13.91
N LYS A 70 -13.02 -13.83 -14.27
CA LYS A 70 -13.16 -14.33 -15.66
C LYS A 70 -13.42 -13.21 -16.70
N ASN A 71 -14.08 -12.14 -16.28
CA ASN A 71 -14.44 -10.99 -17.13
C ASN A 71 -13.41 -9.85 -17.11
N TRP A 72 -12.25 -10.01 -16.44
CA TRP A 72 -11.20 -8.99 -16.31
C TRP A 72 -9.87 -9.50 -16.86
N GLY A 73 -8.98 -8.56 -17.21
CA GLY A 73 -7.56 -8.81 -17.50
C GLY A 73 -6.63 -8.55 -16.31
N SER A 74 -7.13 -8.04 -15.19
CA SER A 74 -6.36 -7.64 -14.01
C SER A 74 -6.89 -8.27 -12.71
N PRO A 75 -6.11 -8.28 -11.62
CA PRO A 75 -6.55 -8.86 -10.36
C PRO A 75 -7.59 -8.02 -9.61
N VAL A 76 -8.52 -8.70 -8.93
CA VAL A 76 -9.49 -8.07 -8.00
C VAL A 76 -9.10 -8.25 -6.53
N ALA A 77 -8.26 -9.24 -6.22
CA ALA A 77 -7.79 -9.51 -4.87
C ALA A 77 -6.50 -10.31 -4.91
N GLY A 78 -5.83 -10.44 -3.77
CA GLY A 78 -4.65 -11.28 -3.65
C GLY A 78 -3.95 -11.13 -2.32
N TRP A 79 -2.83 -11.82 -2.22
CA TRP A 79 -1.91 -11.69 -1.09
C TRP A 79 -0.48 -11.83 -1.55
N ALA A 80 0.44 -11.26 -0.78
CA ALA A 80 1.87 -11.35 -1.03
C ALA A 80 2.65 -11.41 0.28
N ILE A 81 3.80 -12.06 0.23
CA ILE A 81 4.83 -12.04 1.25
C ILE A 81 6.06 -11.36 0.68
N LEU A 82 6.58 -10.36 1.38
CA LEU A 82 7.81 -9.66 1.02
C LEU A 82 8.90 -9.89 2.08
N LEU A 83 10.14 -9.91 1.63
CA LEU A 83 11.32 -9.93 2.47
C LEU A 83 12.15 -8.66 2.23
N CYS A 84 12.41 -7.93 3.30
CA CYS A 84 13.17 -6.68 3.27
C CYS A 84 14.53 -6.89 3.91
N LYS A 85 15.58 -6.36 3.26
CA LYS A 85 16.94 -6.33 3.80
C LYS A 85 17.30 -4.91 4.21
N GLY A 86 17.61 -4.72 5.49
CA GLY A 86 17.87 -3.39 6.04
C GLY A 86 18.67 -3.42 7.33
N LYS A 87 18.47 -2.42 8.19
CA LYS A 87 19.04 -2.39 9.55
C LYS A 87 18.64 -3.62 10.35
N VAL A 88 17.39 -4.05 10.15
CA VAL A 88 16.83 -5.30 10.63
C VAL A 88 16.11 -5.92 9.43
N ASP A 89 16.36 -7.22 9.19
CA ASP A 89 15.59 -7.97 8.21
C ASP A 89 14.12 -7.99 8.62
N CYS A 90 13.23 -7.69 7.67
CA CYS A 90 11.80 -7.58 7.93
C CYS A 90 11.00 -8.49 7.01
N ARG A 91 10.00 -9.19 7.57
CA ARG A 91 9.00 -9.94 6.81
C ARG A 91 7.70 -9.13 6.74
N VAL A 92 7.17 -8.96 5.53
CA VAL A 92 5.90 -8.25 5.30
C VAL A 92 4.86 -9.22 4.77
N SER A 93 3.70 -9.26 5.41
CA SER A 93 2.52 -9.99 4.91
C SER A 93 1.49 -9.00 4.39
N MET A 94 0.96 -9.22 3.19
CA MET A 94 0.03 -8.30 2.54
C MET A 94 -1.24 -9.03 2.10
N LEU A 95 -2.39 -8.46 2.44
CA LEU A 95 -3.70 -8.85 1.91
C LEU A 95 -4.33 -7.64 1.25
N PHE A 96 -4.83 -7.81 0.03
CA PHE A 96 -5.47 -6.75 -0.73
C PHE A 96 -6.71 -7.27 -1.46
N ASP A 97 -7.83 -6.53 -1.38
CA ASP A 97 -9.12 -7.06 -1.81
C ASP A 97 -10.13 -5.96 -2.20
N TRP A 98 -10.60 -5.98 -3.44
CA TRP A 98 -11.70 -5.12 -3.92
C TRP A 98 -13.11 -5.70 -3.75
N THR A 99 -13.21 -6.94 -3.29
CA THR A 99 -14.48 -7.63 -3.06
C THR A 99 -15.08 -7.34 -1.69
N ALA A 100 -14.39 -6.54 -0.86
CA ALA A 100 -14.90 -6.09 0.42
C ALA A 100 -16.16 -5.23 0.27
N VAL A 101 -17.09 -5.38 1.22
CA VAL A 101 -18.25 -4.50 1.32
C VAL A 101 -17.88 -3.20 2.05
N SER A 102 -18.66 -2.14 1.87
CA SER A 102 -18.29 -0.78 2.35
C SER A 102 -18.11 -0.66 3.87
N GLU A 103 -18.68 -1.56 4.66
CA GLU A 103 -18.51 -1.59 6.13
C GLU A 103 -17.21 -2.30 6.57
N GLU A 104 -16.51 -2.94 5.62
CA GLU A 104 -15.29 -3.72 5.84
C GLU A 104 -14.06 -3.07 5.19
N GLU A 105 -14.15 -1.80 4.77
CA GLU A 105 -13.01 -1.08 4.16
C GLU A 105 -11.93 -0.81 5.21
N ILE A 106 -10.70 -1.22 4.89
CA ILE A 106 -9.53 -1.15 5.76
C ILE A 106 -8.32 -0.75 4.92
N TRP A 107 -7.66 0.32 5.33
CA TRP A 107 -6.36 0.74 4.81
C TRP A 107 -5.38 0.83 5.96
N THR A 108 -4.76 -0.30 6.30
CA THR A 108 -3.93 -0.41 7.51
C THR A 108 -2.59 -1.06 7.25
N ILE A 109 -1.54 -0.48 7.82
CA ILE A 109 -0.21 -1.07 7.89
C ILE A 109 0.23 -1.13 9.36
N LYS A 110 0.50 -2.34 9.85
CA LYS A 110 1.01 -2.58 11.20
C LYS A 110 2.48 -2.95 11.12
N PHE A 111 3.29 -2.37 11.99
CA PHE A 111 4.72 -2.63 12.15
C PHE A 111 5.01 -3.11 13.56
N ARG A 112 5.97 -4.02 13.69
CA ARG A 112 6.45 -4.53 14.98
C ARG A 112 7.98 -4.58 14.96
N ASP A 113 8.61 -4.08 16.02
CA ASP A 113 10.05 -4.27 16.27
C ASP A 113 10.33 -5.56 17.07
N LYS A 114 11.62 -5.88 17.23
CA LYS A 114 12.04 -7.09 17.97
C LYS A 114 11.78 -7.03 19.48
N GLU A 115 11.59 -5.83 20.03
CA GLU A 115 11.36 -5.58 21.46
C GLU A 115 9.87 -5.58 21.81
N GLY A 116 8.99 -5.72 20.81
CA GLY A 116 7.54 -5.77 20.95
C GLY A 116 6.86 -4.41 20.81
N GLY A 117 7.59 -3.35 20.48
CA GLY A 117 7.04 -2.06 20.12
C GLY A 117 6.24 -2.15 18.83
N THR A 118 5.11 -1.44 18.79
CA THR A 118 4.19 -1.47 17.64
C THR A 118 3.85 -0.07 17.15
N MET A 119 3.76 0.04 15.83
CA MET A 119 3.19 1.19 15.14
C MET A 119 2.11 0.72 14.18
N GLU A 120 1.00 1.42 14.12
CA GLU A 120 -0.07 1.16 13.17
C GLU A 120 -0.41 2.45 12.43
N LEU A 121 -0.45 2.37 11.11
CA LEU A 121 -0.91 3.41 10.21
C LEU A 121 -2.28 3.00 9.68
N ARG A 122 -3.31 3.80 9.95
CA ARG A 122 -4.69 3.58 9.48
C ARG A 122 -5.10 4.68 8.52
N ASP A 123 -6.21 4.46 7.83
CA ASP A 123 -6.81 5.38 6.87
C ASP A 123 -5.77 5.86 5.85
N GLY A 124 -5.05 4.92 5.25
CA GLY A 124 -4.03 5.20 4.25
C GLY A 124 -2.77 5.89 4.79
N GLY A 125 -2.58 5.95 6.11
CA GLY A 125 -1.45 6.63 6.74
C GLY A 125 -1.81 7.95 7.43
N ALA A 126 -3.07 8.38 7.34
CA ALA A 126 -3.56 9.57 8.01
C ALA A 126 -3.53 9.47 9.54
N GLN A 127 -3.79 8.28 10.07
CA GLN A 127 -3.80 8.06 11.50
C GLN A 127 -2.63 7.17 11.93
N MET A 128 -1.86 7.63 12.91
CA MET A 128 -0.76 6.86 13.49
C MET A 128 -1.09 6.50 14.94
N TYR A 129 -0.91 5.22 15.25
CA TYR A 129 -1.00 4.66 16.59
C TYR A 129 0.36 4.08 16.97
N VAL A 130 0.80 4.29 18.21
CA VAL A 130 2.00 3.67 18.78
C VAL A 130 1.60 2.96 20.07
N ASN A 131 1.87 1.67 20.16
CA ASN A 131 1.47 0.83 21.29
C ASN A 131 -0.02 0.99 21.65
N GLY A 132 -0.87 1.02 20.62
CA GLY A 132 -2.32 1.17 20.73
C GLY A 132 -2.82 2.58 21.03
N ARG A 133 -1.93 3.56 21.25
CA ARG A 133 -2.30 4.97 21.50
C ARG A 133 -2.18 5.79 20.23
N GLN A 134 -3.27 6.49 19.86
CA GLN A 134 -3.24 7.44 18.75
C GLN A 134 -2.29 8.60 19.06
N VAL A 135 -1.40 8.92 18.13
CA VAL A 135 -0.41 10.00 18.26
C VAL A 135 -0.57 11.11 17.21
N THR A 136 -1.44 10.93 16.23
CA THR A 136 -1.92 12.00 15.33
C THR A 136 -3.24 12.56 15.81
N GLU A 137 -3.53 13.81 15.48
CA GLU A 137 -4.86 14.40 15.70
C GLU A 137 -5.89 13.75 14.77
N LYS A 138 -7.16 13.73 15.18
CA LYS A 138 -8.24 13.24 14.30
C LYS A 138 -8.44 14.25 13.16
N THR A 139 -8.30 13.78 11.93
CA THR A 139 -8.49 14.56 10.71
C THR A 139 -9.62 13.96 9.87
N THR A 140 -10.36 14.79 9.15
CA THR A 140 -11.34 14.36 8.14
C THR A 140 -10.65 13.97 6.82
N GLU A 141 -11.34 13.31 5.89
CA GLU A 141 -10.78 12.98 4.56
C GLU A 141 -10.26 14.22 3.80
N GLU A 142 -10.97 15.34 3.86
CA GLU A 142 -10.52 16.62 3.28
C GLU A 142 -9.24 17.14 3.96
N ASP A 143 -9.12 16.93 5.26
CA ASP A 143 -7.94 17.31 6.05
C ASP A 143 -6.73 16.39 5.79
N ILE A 144 -6.90 15.30 5.02
CA ILE A 144 -5.82 14.35 4.69
C ILE A 144 -5.34 14.56 3.25
N LEU A 145 -6.27 14.60 2.30
CA LEU A 145 -5.91 14.69 0.87
C LEU A 145 -5.30 16.05 0.51
N ARG A 146 -5.81 17.16 1.09
CA ARG A 146 -5.25 18.48 0.81
C ARG A 146 -3.79 18.59 1.31
N PRO A 147 -3.45 18.22 2.56
CA PRO A 147 -2.06 18.27 3.02
C PRO A 147 -1.10 17.33 2.28
N GLU A 148 -1.57 16.17 1.77
CA GLU A 148 -0.72 15.27 0.99
C GLU A 148 -0.25 15.93 -0.31
N TYR A 149 -1.18 16.47 -1.10
CA TYR A 149 -0.83 17.14 -2.35
C TYR A 149 -0.06 18.44 -2.12
N GLU A 150 -0.39 19.22 -1.09
CA GLU A 150 0.38 20.40 -0.71
C GLU A 150 1.83 20.03 -0.39
N GLY A 151 2.06 18.97 0.39
CA GLY A 151 3.40 18.46 0.68
C GLY A 151 4.16 17.99 -0.57
N LEU A 152 3.48 17.34 -1.52
CA LEU A 152 4.06 16.98 -2.81
C LEU A 152 4.50 18.21 -3.62
N TYR A 153 3.68 19.26 -3.66
CA TYR A 153 4.02 20.50 -4.36
C TYR A 153 5.17 21.25 -3.68
N ASP A 154 5.21 21.28 -2.34
CA ASP A 154 6.34 21.86 -1.60
C ASP A 154 7.65 21.15 -1.93
N GLN A 155 7.64 19.80 -1.92
CA GLN A 155 8.81 19.02 -2.31
C GLN A 155 9.21 19.28 -3.78
N LEU A 156 8.25 19.35 -4.69
CA LEU A 156 8.50 19.65 -6.10
C LEU A 156 9.14 21.03 -6.27
N VAL A 157 8.61 22.07 -5.62
CA VAL A 157 9.16 23.43 -5.66
C VAL A 157 10.61 23.45 -5.16
N ASP A 158 10.91 22.72 -4.08
CA ASP A 158 12.26 22.64 -3.53
C ASP A 158 13.22 21.87 -4.45
N LEU A 159 12.76 20.82 -5.13
CA LEU A 159 13.55 20.11 -6.14
C LEU A 159 13.84 21.00 -7.35
N LEU A 160 12.84 21.76 -7.83
CA LEU A 160 13.01 22.71 -8.93
C LEU A 160 14.02 23.81 -8.59
N ARG A 161 13.96 24.37 -7.37
CA ARG A 161 14.93 25.36 -6.88
C ARG A 161 16.35 24.82 -6.87
N ARG A 162 16.53 23.56 -6.47
CA ARG A 162 17.82 22.87 -6.43
C ARG A 162 18.25 22.31 -7.79
N ARG A 163 17.35 22.26 -8.77
CA ARG A 163 17.52 21.59 -10.08
C ARG A 163 17.86 20.11 -9.93
N GLU A 164 17.22 19.47 -8.96
CA GLU A 164 17.39 18.05 -8.67
C GLU A 164 16.15 17.27 -9.10
N SER A 165 16.34 15.98 -9.41
CA SER A 165 15.24 15.04 -9.63
C SER A 165 15.18 14.08 -8.46
N TYR A 166 13.96 13.76 -8.02
CA TYR A 166 13.71 12.66 -7.09
C TYR A 166 12.85 11.62 -7.80
N VAL A 167 13.39 10.41 -7.97
CA VAL A 167 12.72 9.31 -8.65
C VAL A 167 12.90 8.05 -7.80
N SER A 168 11.79 7.48 -7.33
CA SER A 168 11.77 6.20 -6.65
C SER A 168 11.00 5.19 -7.48
N MET A 169 11.70 4.16 -7.98
CA MET A 169 11.10 3.08 -8.76
C MET A 169 10.68 1.88 -7.90
N ALA A 170 11.10 1.84 -6.63
CA ALA A 170 10.94 0.67 -5.78
C ALA A 170 9.48 0.20 -5.65
N PRO A 171 8.47 1.09 -5.45
CA PRO A 171 7.09 0.65 -5.36
C PRO A 171 6.60 -0.04 -6.64
N LEU A 172 6.85 0.57 -7.79
CA LEU A 172 6.46 0.02 -9.09
C LEU A 172 7.20 -1.28 -9.42
N GLN A 173 8.48 -1.39 -9.03
CA GLN A 173 9.23 -2.64 -9.22
C GLN A 173 8.65 -3.79 -8.40
N ILE A 174 8.21 -3.54 -7.17
CA ILE A 174 7.55 -4.55 -6.33
C ILE A 174 6.21 -4.95 -6.95
N ILE A 175 5.40 -3.99 -7.38
CA ILE A 175 4.11 -4.26 -8.04
C ILE A 175 4.31 -5.08 -9.32
N ASN A 176 5.26 -4.71 -10.18
CA ASN A 176 5.59 -5.48 -11.38
C ASN A 176 6.04 -6.91 -11.03
N THR A 177 6.88 -7.05 -10.01
CA THR A 177 7.33 -8.38 -9.55
C THR A 177 6.15 -9.23 -9.05
N ILE A 178 5.18 -8.63 -8.35
CA ILE A 178 3.94 -9.32 -7.95
C ILE A 178 3.15 -9.75 -9.19
N MET A 179 2.96 -8.86 -10.18
CA MET A 179 2.23 -9.20 -11.41
C MET A 179 2.88 -10.33 -12.20
N GLU A 180 4.20 -10.31 -12.34
CA GLU A 180 4.94 -11.28 -13.14
C GLU A 180 5.07 -12.66 -12.48
N ASN A 181 5.22 -12.70 -11.15
CA ASN A 181 5.61 -13.92 -10.44
C ASN A 181 4.48 -14.56 -9.60
N SER A 182 3.29 -13.95 -9.56
CA SER A 182 2.16 -14.48 -8.80
C SER A 182 1.61 -15.77 -9.39
N LYS A 183 1.17 -16.67 -8.50
CA LYS A 183 0.20 -17.71 -8.89
C LYS A 183 -1.13 -17.03 -9.21
N VAL A 184 -1.72 -17.34 -10.36
CA VAL A 184 -3.03 -16.79 -10.75
C VAL A 184 -4.14 -17.79 -10.41
N GLN A 185 -5.18 -17.29 -9.74
CA GLN A 185 -6.40 -18.01 -9.43
C GLN A 185 -7.57 -17.31 -10.12
N ASN A 186 -8.25 -18.01 -11.02
CA ASN A 186 -9.45 -17.47 -11.65
C ASN A 186 -10.63 -17.49 -10.68
N THR A 187 -11.40 -16.41 -10.65
CA THR A 187 -12.66 -16.32 -9.90
C THR A 187 -13.84 -16.19 -10.85
N ASP A 188 -15.06 -16.25 -10.32
CA ASP A 188 -16.23 -15.86 -11.10
C ASP A 188 -16.19 -14.38 -11.47
N ASP A 189 -17.09 -13.99 -12.37
CA ASP A 189 -17.23 -12.63 -12.85
C ASP A 189 -17.40 -11.66 -11.68
N TYR A 190 -16.68 -10.54 -11.74
CA TYR A 190 -16.85 -9.43 -10.82
C TYR A 190 -17.49 -8.25 -11.57
N PRO A 191 -18.73 -7.85 -11.21
CA PRO A 191 -19.38 -6.71 -11.83
C PRO A 191 -18.84 -5.39 -11.25
N LEU A 192 -17.76 -4.84 -11.83
CA LEU A 192 -17.23 -3.53 -11.40
C LEU A 192 -18.23 -2.40 -11.65
N PHE A 193 -18.82 -2.46 -12.84
CA PHE A 193 -19.79 -1.50 -13.36
C PHE A 193 -21.19 -1.94 -12.92
N GLY A 194 -22.03 -0.97 -12.57
CA GLY A 194 -23.44 -1.19 -12.23
C GLY A 194 -24.26 -1.75 -13.38
#